data_AF-A0A925JQW6-F1
#
_entry.id   AF-A0A925JQW6-F1
#
_cell.length_a   1.000
_cell.length_b   1.000
_cell.length_c   1.000
_cell.angle_alpha   90.00
_cell.angle_beta   90.00
_cell.angle_gamma   90.00
#
_symmetry.space_group_name_H-M   'P 1'
#
loop_
_entity.id
_entity.type
_entity.pdbx_description
1 polymer ?
#
loop_
_entity_poly.entity_id
_entity_poly.type
_entity_poly.pdbx_seq_one_letter_code
_entity_poly.pdbx_strand_id
1 'polypeptide(L)'
;MQKFAAFVVQYPRTILLITLISTLLIGGGLLKLEIRNNQDSELPAEDPIVETNNRLKAVFGEKDIVLIGIESDDIFRRSTLEKIALISEELKRVDGVVGDEITSLSTLNNIEGKEWGLEVGPLMRTIPRTDA
;
A
#
# COMPACT_ATOMS: atom_id res chain seq x y z
N MET A 1 -35.59 -18.05 -38.14
CA MET A 1 -35.36 -19.08 -37.11
C MET A 1 -35.02 -20.45 -37.70
N GLN A 2 -35.92 -21.12 -38.45
CA GLN A 2 -35.68 -22.51 -38.90
C GLN A 2 -34.48 -22.70 -39.84
N LYS A 3 -34.23 -21.77 -40.77
CA LYS A 3 -33.07 -21.83 -41.68
C LYS A 3 -31.72 -21.69 -40.95
N PHE A 4 -31.68 -20.93 -39.86
CA PHE A 4 -30.48 -20.73 -39.03
C PHE A 4 -30.18 -21.98 -38.21
N ALA A 5 -31.21 -22.56 -37.58
CA ALA A 5 -31.07 -23.82 -36.84
C ALA A 5 -30.63 -24.98 -37.75
N ALA A 6 -31.20 -25.07 -38.96
CA ALA A 6 -30.79 -26.07 -39.94
C ALA A 6 -29.31 -25.93 -40.35
N PHE A 7 -28.85 -24.70 -40.59
CA PHE A 7 -27.45 -24.41 -40.88
C PHE A 7 -26.51 -24.81 -39.73
N VAL A 8 -26.93 -24.58 -38.49
CA VAL A 8 -26.15 -24.95 -37.30
C VAL A 8 -26.00 -26.46 -37.15
N VAL A 9 -27.08 -27.21 -37.40
CA VAL A 9 -27.09 -28.68 -37.31
C VAL A 9 -26.35 -29.33 -38.48
N GLN A 10 -26.24 -28.65 -39.62
CA GLN A 10 -25.58 -29.17 -40.82
C GLN A 10 -24.03 -29.12 -40.72
N TYR A 11 -23.48 -28.19 -39.93
CA TYR A 11 -22.02 -28.03 -39.74
C TYR A 11 -21.60 -27.94 -38.26
N PRO A 12 -21.93 -28.93 -37.42
CA PRO A 12 -21.75 -28.84 -35.97
C PRO A 12 -20.28 -28.74 -35.56
N ARG A 13 -19.39 -29.46 -36.23
CA ARG A 13 -17.94 -29.43 -35.95
C ARG A 13 -17.31 -28.07 -36.27
N THR A 14 -17.68 -27.49 -37.43
CA THR A 14 -17.17 -26.18 -37.86
C THR A 14 -17.61 -25.09 -36.89
N ILE A 15 -18.87 -25.12 -36.46
CA ILE A 15 -19.42 -24.11 -35.54
C ILE A 15 -18.80 -24.25 -34.16
N LEU A 16 -18.68 -25.47 -33.62
CA LEU A 16 -18.00 -25.70 -32.34
C LEU A 16 -16.54 -25.22 -32.39
N LEU A 17 -15.84 -25.46 -33.49
CA LEU A 17 -14.45 -25.03 -33.66
C LEU A 17 -14.33 -23.50 -33.75
N ILE A 18 -15.23 -22.83 -34.48
CA ILE A 18 -15.29 -21.36 -34.54
C ILE A 18 -15.61 -20.77 -33.16
N THR A 19 -16.61 -21.32 -32.46
CA THR A 19 -16.96 -20.86 -31.11
C THR A 19 -15.78 -21.06 -30.16
N LEU A 20 -15.12 -22.22 -30.18
CA LEU A 20 -13.95 -22.49 -29.34
C LEU A 20 -12.81 -21.51 -29.62
N ILE A 21 -12.49 -21.27 -30.89
CA ILE A 21 -11.46 -20.29 -31.28
C ILE A 21 -11.83 -18.89 -30.80
N SER A 22 -13.09 -18.48 -31.00
CA SER A 22 -13.57 -17.17 -30.54
C SER A 22 -13.49 -17.04 -29.01
N THR A 23 -13.89 -18.07 -28.27
CA THR A 23 -13.77 -18.10 -26.81
C THR A 23 -12.31 -18.02 -26.36
N LEU A 24 -11.39 -18.74 -27.01
CA LEU A 24 -9.96 -18.69 -26.69
C LEU A 24 -9.33 -17.33 -27.02
N LEU A 25 -9.72 -16.71 -28.14
CA LEU A 25 -9.25 -15.38 -28.51
C LEU A 25 -9.68 -14.32 -27.50
N ILE A 26 -10.96 -14.34 -27.09
CA ILE A 26 -11.49 -13.41 -26.07
C ILE A 26 -10.88 -13.73 -24.70
N GLY A 27 -10.82 -15.02 -24.33
CA GLY A 27 -10.27 -15.49 -23.07
C GLY A 27 -8.78 -15.21 -22.92
N GLY A 28 -8.01 -15.17 -24.01
CA GLY A 28 -6.61 -14.75 -24.00
C GLY A 28 -6.41 -13.32 -23.49
N GLY A 29 -7.42 -12.46 -23.61
CA GLY A 29 -7.42 -11.11 -23.03
C GLY A 29 -7.44 -11.10 -21.51
N LEU A 30 -7.94 -12.16 -20.85
CA LEU A 30 -7.96 -12.26 -19.38
C LEU A 30 -6.56 -12.31 -18.79
N LEU A 31 -5.56 -12.79 -19.53
CA LEU A 31 -4.16 -12.79 -19.09
C LEU A 31 -3.58 -11.38 -18.99
N LYS A 32 -4.22 -10.38 -19.60
CA LYS A 32 -3.83 -8.96 -19.55
C LYS A 32 -4.69 -8.14 -18.59
N LEU A 33 -5.50 -8.80 -17.77
CA LEU A 33 -6.35 -8.12 -16.81
C LEU A 33 -5.48 -7.53 -15.69
N GLU A 34 -5.34 -6.22 -15.67
CA GLU A 34 -4.66 -5.48 -14.60
C GLU A 34 -5.67 -5.02 -13.56
N ILE A 35 -5.43 -5.36 -12.29
CA ILE A 35 -6.23 -4.86 -11.18
C ILE A 35 -5.63 -3.52 -10.76
N ARG A 36 -6.35 -2.43 -11.04
CA ARG A 36 -6.03 -1.09 -10.53
C ARG A 36 -6.87 -0.83 -9.29
N ASN A 37 -6.26 -0.95 -8.11
CA ASN A 37 -6.89 -0.65 -6.81
C ASN A 37 -6.38 0.70 -6.29
N ASN A 38 -6.70 1.77 -7.01
CA ASN A 38 -6.34 3.13 -6.60
C ASN A 38 -7.61 3.99 -6.65
N GLN A 39 -8.03 4.51 -5.49
CA GLN A 39 -9.17 5.43 -5.40
C GLN A 39 -8.96 6.69 -6.25
N ASP A 40 -7.72 7.15 -6.43
CA ASP A 40 -7.42 8.30 -7.28
C ASP A 40 -7.81 8.07 -8.75
N SER A 41 -7.90 6.81 -9.19
CA SER A 41 -8.26 6.43 -10.56
C SER A 41 -9.76 6.34 -10.81
N GLU A 42 -10.59 6.60 -9.79
CA GLU A 42 -12.05 6.66 -9.95
C GLU A 42 -12.50 7.99 -10.58
N LEU A 43 -11.65 9.02 -10.54
CA LEU A 43 -11.92 10.31 -11.16
C LEU A 43 -11.43 10.35 -12.62
N PRO A 44 -12.12 11.09 -13.51
CA PRO A 44 -11.64 11.33 -14.87
C PRO A 44 -10.25 11.97 -14.87
N ALA A 45 -9.39 11.54 -15.81
CA ALA A 45 -8.03 12.06 -15.90
C ALA A 45 -7.97 13.56 -16.22
N GLU A 46 -8.98 14.12 -16.89
CA GLU A 46 -9.08 15.56 -17.21
C GLU A 46 -9.71 16.40 -16.08
N ASP A 47 -9.96 15.83 -14.90
CA ASP A 47 -10.52 16.59 -13.78
C ASP A 47 -9.48 17.60 -13.22
N PRO A 48 -9.82 18.89 -13.02
CA PRO A 48 -8.91 19.89 -12.47
C PRO A 48 -8.31 19.52 -11.11
N ILE A 49 -9.04 18.73 -10.30
CA ILE A 49 -8.57 18.24 -9.00
C ILE A 49 -7.43 17.25 -9.20
N VAL A 50 -7.53 16.36 -10.19
CA VAL A 50 -6.49 15.37 -10.54
C VAL A 50 -5.24 16.07 -11.04
N GLU A 51 -5.37 17.08 -11.91
CA GLU A 51 -4.24 17.88 -12.39
C GLU A 51 -3.52 18.60 -11.24
N THR A 52 -4.29 19.21 -10.33
CA THR A 52 -3.74 19.90 -9.17
C THR A 52 -3.01 18.92 -8.25
N ASN A 53 -3.59 17.75 -7.98
CA ASN A 53 -2.97 16.73 -7.15
C ASN A 53 -1.68 16.19 -7.77
N ASN A 54 -1.67 15.92 -9.08
CA ASN A 54 -0.46 15.52 -9.80
C ASN A 54 0.65 16.57 -9.72
N ARG A 55 0.29 17.85 -9.78
CA ARG A 55 1.25 18.95 -9.62
C ARG A 55 1.79 19.02 -8.19
N LEU A 56 0.96 18.79 -7.17
CA LEU A 56 1.40 18.70 -5.78
C LEU A 56 2.35 17.52 -5.57
N LYS A 57 2.01 16.32 -6.08
CA LYS A 57 2.87 15.13 -6.05
C LYS A 57 4.22 15.38 -6.74
N ALA A 58 4.23 16.09 -7.88
CA ALA A 58 5.47 16.42 -8.59
C ALA A 58 6.38 17.40 -7.83
N VAL A 59 5.80 18.31 -7.03
CA VAL A 59 6.56 19.34 -6.28
C VAL A 59 6.99 18.86 -4.90
N PHE A 60 6.09 18.19 -4.18
CA PHE A 60 6.31 17.78 -2.79
C PHE A 60 6.68 16.30 -2.63
N GLY A 61 6.60 15.52 -3.71
CA GLY A 61 6.77 14.06 -3.69
C GLY A 61 5.46 13.33 -3.37
N GLU A 62 5.40 12.07 -3.76
CA GLU A 62 4.36 11.14 -3.33
C GLU A 62 4.81 10.45 -2.04
N LYS A 63 3.96 10.48 -1.01
CA LYS A 63 4.25 9.89 0.29
C LYS A 63 3.14 8.93 0.66
N ASP A 64 3.47 7.66 0.68
CA ASP A 64 2.60 6.63 1.19
C ASP A 64 2.91 6.39 2.67
N ILE A 65 1.86 6.35 3.49
CA ILE A 65 1.96 6.06 4.92
C ILE A 65 1.69 4.58 5.13
N VAL A 66 2.65 3.87 5.71
CA VAL A 66 2.48 2.47 6.13
C VAL A 66 2.30 2.43 7.64
N LEU A 67 1.21 1.82 8.10
CA LEU A 67 0.94 1.62 9.52
C LEU A 67 1.29 0.18 9.92
N ILE A 68 2.15 0.03 10.93
CA ILE A 68 2.53 -1.28 11.48
C ILE A 68 1.92 -1.41 12.88
N GLY A 69 0.95 -2.30 13.03
CA GLY A 69 0.36 -2.63 14.33
C GLY A 69 1.21 -3.66 15.09
N ILE A 70 1.48 -3.40 16.37
CA ILE A 70 2.21 -4.33 17.24
C ILE A 70 1.34 -4.64 18.45
N GLU A 71 1.08 -5.93 18.67
CA GLU A 71 0.29 -6.44 19.78
C GLU A 71 1.20 -7.15 20.80
N SER A 72 1.00 -6.86 22.09
CA SER A 72 1.73 -7.45 23.21
C SER A 72 0.87 -7.33 24.47
N ASP A 73 1.01 -8.28 25.42
CA ASP A 73 0.34 -8.18 26.73
C ASP A 73 0.68 -6.87 27.45
N ASP A 74 1.94 -6.43 27.28
CA ASP A 74 2.43 -5.14 27.75
C ASP A 74 3.46 -4.62 26.74
N ILE A 75 3.20 -3.44 26.20
CA ILE A 75 4.03 -2.77 25.19
C ILE A 75 5.31 -2.16 25.78
N PHE A 76 5.33 -1.92 27.10
CA PHE A 76 6.46 -1.28 27.80
C PHE A 76 7.49 -2.28 28.31
N ARG A 77 7.22 -3.60 28.19
CA ARG A 77 8.21 -4.64 28.45
C ARG A 77 9.45 -4.41 27.60
N ARG A 78 10.62 -4.62 28.22
CA ARG A 78 11.91 -4.45 27.55
C ARG A 78 12.01 -5.23 26.23
N SER A 79 11.57 -6.49 26.22
CA SER A 79 11.63 -7.36 25.04
C SER A 79 10.77 -6.85 23.87
N THR A 80 9.66 -6.17 24.16
CA THR A 80 8.80 -5.56 23.15
C THR A 80 9.44 -4.27 22.60
N LEU A 81 9.96 -3.42 23.47
CA LEU A 81 10.65 -2.19 23.07
C LEU A 81 11.93 -2.49 22.26
N GLU A 82 12.68 -3.55 22.59
CA GLU A 82 13.83 -4.03 21.80
C GLU A 82 13.42 -4.40 20.36
N LYS A 83 12.29 -5.11 20.20
CA LYS A 83 11.76 -5.45 18.87
C LYS A 83 11.31 -4.22 18.10
N ILE A 84 10.61 -3.29 18.75
CA ILE A 84 10.17 -2.03 18.12
C ILE A 84 11.38 -1.22 17.62
N ALA A 85 12.43 -1.11 18.45
CA ALA A 85 13.66 -0.43 18.07
C ALA A 85 14.36 -1.13 16.89
N LEU A 86 14.44 -2.46 16.92
CA LEU A 86 15.04 -3.24 15.83
C LEU A 86 14.28 -3.07 14.51
N ILE A 87 12.95 -3.22 14.53
CA ILE A 87 12.10 -3.01 13.36
C ILE A 87 12.28 -1.60 12.81
N SER A 88 12.27 -0.58 13.67
CA SER A 88 12.45 0.82 13.27
C SER A 88 13.82 1.05 12.62
N GLU A 89 14.87 0.38 13.08
CA GLU A 89 16.22 0.49 12.51
C GLU A 89 16.37 -0.29 11.20
N GLU A 90 15.74 -1.46 11.09
CA GLU A 90 15.73 -2.24 9.85
C GLU A 90 14.94 -1.53 8.74
N LEU A 91 13.84 -0.86 9.07
CA LEU A 91 13.05 -0.07 8.12
C LEU A 91 13.84 1.06 7.48
N LYS A 92 14.82 1.65 8.17
CA LYS A 92 15.71 2.67 7.57
C LYS A 92 16.58 2.14 6.43
N ARG A 93 16.75 0.81 6.34
CA ARG A 93 17.56 0.15 5.30
C ARG A 93 16.72 -0.30 4.11
N VAL A 94 15.40 -0.19 4.20
CA VAL A 94 14.49 -0.55 3.11
C VAL A 94 14.50 0.58 2.09
N ASP A 95 14.74 0.22 0.83
CA ASP A 95 14.73 1.18 -0.27
C ASP A 95 13.34 1.85 -0.39
N GLY A 96 13.33 3.17 -0.57
CA GLY A 96 12.11 3.98 -0.59
C GLY A 96 11.56 4.41 0.77
N VAL A 97 12.10 3.93 1.90
CA VAL A 97 11.71 4.42 3.23
C VAL A 97 12.51 5.66 3.61
N VAL A 98 11.82 6.75 3.94
CA VAL A 98 12.45 7.96 4.48
C VAL A 98 12.72 7.75 5.97
N GLY A 99 13.97 7.43 6.31
CA GLY A 99 14.37 7.04 7.67
C GLY A 99 14.01 8.06 8.77
N ASP A 100 14.06 9.36 8.45
CA ASP A 100 13.72 10.45 9.38
C ASP A 100 12.20 10.59 9.62
N GLU A 101 11.37 9.94 8.80
CA GLU A 101 9.90 9.97 8.92
C GLU A 101 9.34 8.73 9.63
N ILE A 102 10.20 7.80 10.06
CA ILE A 102 9.80 6.63 10.83
C ILE A 102 9.39 7.07 12.25
N THR A 103 8.10 6.96 12.54
CA THR A 103 7.53 7.28 13.85
C THR A 103 7.20 6.01 14.64
N SER A 104 7.91 5.78 15.74
CA SER A 104 7.68 4.66 16.66
C SER A 104 8.03 5.05 18.09
N LEU A 105 7.74 4.19 19.08
CA LEU A 105 8.12 4.45 20.49
C LEU A 105 9.64 4.68 20.65
N SER A 106 10.46 4.10 19.79
CA SER A 106 11.93 4.28 19.82
C SER A 106 12.44 5.56 19.15
N THR A 107 11.64 6.19 18.29
CA THR A 107 12.05 7.41 17.55
C THR A 107 11.27 8.65 17.96
N LEU A 108 10.22 8.49 18.77
CA LEU A 108 9.39 9.59 19.25
C LEU A 108 10.22 10.59 20.08
N ASN A 109 9.94 11.88 19.90
CA ASN A 109 10.46 12.93 20.77
C ASN A 109 9.43 13.28 21.86
N ASN A 110 9.92 13.51 23.07
CA ASN A 110 9.18 14.11 24.17
C ASN A 110 9.45 15.62 24.21
N ILE A 111 8.39 16.41 24.39
CA ILE A 111 8.45 17.86 24.51
C ILE A 111 7.91 18.24 25.87
N GLU A 112 8.75 18.83 26.71
CA GLU A 112 8.40 19.22 28.07
C GLU A 112 8.61 20.73 28.27
N GLY A 113 7.63 21.39 28.89
CA GLY A 113 7.74 22.80 29.27
C GLY A 113 8.46 22.96 30.61
N LYS A 114 9.53 23.74 30.64
CA LYS A 114 10.29 24.12 31.83
C LYS A 114 10.22 25.63 32.04
N GLU A 115 10.59 26.10 33.23
CA GLU A 115 10.58 27.54 33.57
C GLU A 115 11.38 28.41 32.59
N TRP A 116 12.41 27.84 31.96
CA TRP A 116 13.31 28.54 31.04
C TRP A 116 12.98 28.30 29.55
N GLY A 117 11.94 27.53 29.22
CA GLY A 117 11.52 27.29 27.85
C GLY A 117 11.04 25.86 27.58
N LEU A 118 11.16 25.41 26.33
CA LEU A 118 10.79 24.07 25.89
C LEU A 118 12.04 23.19 25.80
N GLU A 119 12.02 22.02 26.44
CA GLU A 119 13.03 20.98 26.26
C GLU A 119 12.48 19.90 25.32
N VAL A 120 13.18 19.67 24.21
CA VAL A 120 12.85 18.64 23.22
C VAL A 120 13.95 17.59 23.23
N GLY A 121 13.59 16.34 23.44
CA GLY A 121 14.53 15.22 23.42
C GLY A 121 13.85 13.90 23.09
N PRO A 122 14.60 12.81 22.87
CA PRO A 122 14.01 11.51 22.59
C PRO A 122 13.19 11.02 23.79
N LEU A 123 12.03 10.41 23.52
CA LEU A 123 11.17 9.81 24.53
C LEU A 123 11.93 8.74 25.33
N MET A 124 12.77 7.96 24.66
CA MET A 124 13.67 6.99 25.27
C MET A 124 15.10 7.24 24.79
N ARG A 125 16.02 7.59 25.69
CA ARG A 125 17.46 7.70 25.38
C ARG A 125 18.11 6.33 25.17
N THR A 126 17.65 5.36 25.94
CA THR A 126 18.08 3.96 25.91
C THR A 126 16.88 3.09 26.24
N ILE A 127 16.89 1.84 25.79
CA ILE A 127 15.86 0.87 26.17
C ILE A 127 15.89 0.69 27.71
N PRO A 128 14.74 0.83 28.40
CA PRO A 128 14.65 0.64 29.85
C PRO A 128 15.19 -0.71 30.28
N ARG A 129 15.96 -0.73 31.37
CA ARG A 129 16.56 -1.98 31.91
C ARG A 129 15.61 -2.76 32.81
N THR A 130 14.57 -2.11 33.30
CA THR A 130 13.54 -2.66 34.18
C THR A 130 12.19 -2.52 33.51
N ASP A 131 11.36 -3.55 33.65
CA ASP A 131 9.95 -3.49 33.26
C ASP A 131 9.20 -2.51 34.18
N ALA A 132 8.09 -1.96 33.69
CA ALA A 132 7.26 -0.99 34.39
C ALA A 132 6.43 -1.61 35.52
#